data_AF-A0A2N2VT36-F1
#
_entry.id   AF-A0A2N2VT36-F1
#
_cell.length_a   1.000
_cell.length_b   1.000
_cell.length_c   1.000
_cell.angle_alpha   90.00
_cell.angle_beta   90.00
_cell.angle_gamma   90.00
#
_symmetry.space_group_name_H-M   'P 1'
#
loop_
_entity.id
_entity.type
_entity.pdbx_description
1 polymer ?
#
loop_
_entity_poly.entity_id
_entity_poly.type
_entity_poly.pdbx_seq_one_letter_code
_entity_poly.pdbx_strand_id
1 'polypeptide(L)'
;ISFTYDDHGHPELGNVSKAHIFNLLLQQHIKQLKLDVKSRPVELGYELRCVQPIAFDMLYCALMGIGVKHLFDQGLTSCMVVSGHTGDISPLYLKDVEDEHGKVKPRLVNMESQKSKMVFNESLQYIEPADYEAAKKYIPDPENYDFRKILNWE
;
A
#
# COMPACT_ATOMS: atom_id res chain seq x y z
N ILE A 1 -7.97 20.07 -9.22
CA ILE A 1 -7.55 18.81 -9.88
C ILE A 1 -8.79 18.27 -10.58
N SER A 2 -8.76 18.09 -11.89
CA SER A 2 -9.85 17.46 -12.64
C SER A 2 -9.50 15.98 -12.82
N PHE A 3 -10.38 15.08 -12.42
CA PHE A 3 -10.16 13.63 -12.58
C PHE A 3 -10.84 13.14 -13.85
N THR A 4 -10.11 12.36 -14.65
CA THR A 4 -10.68 11.47 -15.66
C THR A 4 -11.05 10.15 -14.99
N TYR A 5 -12.02 9.42 -15.56
CA TYR A 5 -12.53 8.16 -15.02
C TYR A 5 -12.44 7.08 -16.10
N ASP A 6 -12.13 5.84 -15.70
CA ASP A 6 -12.14 4.67 -16.59
C ASP A 6 -13.58 4.19 -16.89
N ASP A 7 -13.70 3.20 -17.77
CA ASP A 7 -14.99 2.61 -18.18
C ASP A 7 -15.75 1.94 -17.02
N HIS A 8 -15.10 1.73 -15.87
CA HIS A 8 -15.68 1.18 -14.66
C HIS A 8 -16.01 2.26 -13.60
N GLY A 9 -15.76 3.53 -13.91
CA GLY A 9 -16.01 4.67 -13.04
C GLY A 9 -14.94 4.89 -11.97
N HIS A 10 -13.75 4.29 -12.09
CA HIS A 10 -12.64 4.56 -11.20
C HIS A 10 -11.84 5.78 -11.67
N PRO A 11 -11.45 6.70 -10.75
CA PRO A 11 -10.63 7.84 -11.13
C PRO A 11 -9.25 7.38 -11.61
N GLU A 12 -8.78 7.93 -12.72
CA GLU A 12 -7.46 7.64 -13.28
C GLU A 12 -6.36 8.35 -12.49
N LEU A 13 -6.08 7.84 -11.30
CA LEU A 13 -5.07 8.38 -10.40
C LEU A 13 -3.65 8.32 -10.99
N GLY A 14 -3.42 7.55 -12.06
CA GLY A 14 -2.14 7.48 -12.78
C GLY A 14 -1.80 8.77 -13.55
N ASN A 15 -2.80 9.57 -13.94
CA ASN A 15 -2.56 10.84 -14.65
C ASN A 15 -2.14 11.97 -13.70
N VAL A 16 -2.16 11.73 -12.39
CA VAL A 16 -1.72 12.67 -11.36
C VAL A 16 -0.39 12.18 -10.79
N SER A 17 0.68 12.88 -11.11
CA SER A 17 2.03 12.61 -10.59
C SER A 17 2.13 13.01 -9.12
N LYS A 18 1.71 12.10 -8.22
CA LYS A 18 1.67 12.34 -6.77
C LYS A 18 3.07 12.51 -6.20
N ALA A 19 4.05 11.74 -6.68
CA ALA A 19 5.42 11.89 -6.18
C ALA A 19 5.96 13.27 -6.54
N HIS A 20 5.66 13.80 -7.72
CA HIS A 20 6.05 15.16 -8.08
C HIS A 20 5.40 16.21 -7.18
N ILE A 21 4.09 16.09 -6.94
CA ILE A 21 3.35 17.00 -6.06
C ILE A 21 3.92 16.96 -4.63
N PHE A 22 4.07 15.77 -4.05
CA PHE A 22 4.64 15.63 -2.70
C PHE A 22 6.07 16.15 -2.62
N ASN A 23 6.90 15.87 -3.62
CA ASN A 23 8.28 16.35 -3.66
C ASN A 23 8.35 17.88 -3.73
N LEU A 24 7.47 18.52 -4.50
CA LEU A 24 7.41 19.98 -4.58
C LEU A 24 7.03 20.60 -3.23
N LEU A 25 5.98 20.08 -2.58
CA LEU A 25 5.54 20.54 -1.26
C LEU A 25 6.63 20.33 -0.20
N LEU A 26 7.28 19.17 -0.21
CA LEU A 26 8.37 18.84 0.69
C LEU A 26 9.57 19.77 0.50
N GLN A 27 10.00 20.02 -0.75
CA GLN A 27 11.11 20.92 -1.07
C GLN A 27 10.83 22.36 -0.63
N GLN A 28 9.60 22.85 -0.84
CA GLN A 28 9.21 24.18 -0.38
C GLN A 28 9.31 24.29 1.14
N HIS A 29 8.83 23.27 1.87
CA HIS A 29 8.84 23.27 3.32
C HIS A 29 10.26 23.11 3.91
N ILE A 30 11.06 22.17 3.41
CA ILE A 30 12.46 21.98 3.81
C ILE A 30 13.28 23.26 3.62
N LYS A 31 13.03 24.01 2.53
CA LYS A 31 13.67 25.30 2.27
C LYS A 31 13.31 26.36 3.31
N GLN A 32 12.06 26.38 3.78
CA GLN A 32 11.64 27.28 4.87
C GLN A 32 12.35 26.94 6.19
N LEU A 33 12.60 25.65 6.44
CA LEU A 33 13.35 25.16 7.59
C LEU A 33 14.87 25.34 7.47
N LYS A 34 15.36 25.80 6.31
CA LYS A 34 16.80 25.98 6.02
C LYS A 34 17.62 24.69 6.18
N LEU A 35 17.00 23.54 5.91
CA LEU A 35 17.68 22.24 5.90
C LEU A 35 18.26 21.96 4.50
N ASP A 36 19.51 21.49 4.44
CA ASP A 36 20.17 21.14 3.17
C ASP A 36 19.86 19.68 2.79
N VAL A 37 18.65 19.45 2.29
CA VAL A 37 18.18 18.13 1.84
C VAL A 37 17.64 18.22 0.42
N LYS A 38 18.23 17.41 -0.48
CA LYS A 38 17.77 17.27 -1.86
C LYS A 38 16.89 16.03 -1.99
N SER A 39 15.72 16.19 -2.56
CA SER A 39 14.80 15.08 -2.87
C SER A 39 14.46 15.06 -4.36
N ARG A 40 14.22 13.87 -4.89
CA ARG A 40 13.83 13.64 -6.29
C ARG A 40 12.60 12.75 -6.31
N PRO A 41 11.55 13.11 -7.07
CA PRO A 41 10.39 12.26 -7.21
C PRO A 41 10.75 11.06 -8.09
N VAL A 42 10.32 9.86 -7.67
CA VAL A 42 10.40 8.64 -8.45
C VAL A 42 9.01 8.01 -8.43
N GLU A 43 8.46 7.73 -9.59
CA GLU A 43 7.19 7.02 -9.74
C GLU A 43 7.46 5.71 -10.47
N LEU A 44 7.18 4.60 -9.78
CA LEU A 44 7.32 3.27 -10.34
C LEU A 44 5.93 2.65 -10.53
N GLY A 45 5.68 2.13 -11.73
CA GLY A 45 4.40 1.52 -12.10
C GLY A 45 4.55 0.56 -13.25
N TYR A 46 4.50 1.05 -14.49
CA TYR A 46 4.52 0.22 -15.71
C TYR A 46 5.75 -0.69 -15.80
N GLU A 47 6.91 -0.19 -15.42
CA GLU A 47 8.17 -0.93 -15.40
C GLU A 47 8.15 -2.11 -14.43
N LEU A 48 7.34 -2.06 -13.37
CA LEU A 48 7.22 -3.14 -12.39
C LEU A 48 6.19 -4.19 -12.81
N ARG A 49 5.26 -3.86 -13.71
CA ARG A 49 4.16 -4.76 -14.12
C ARG A 49 4.59 -5.84 -15.10
N CYS A 50 5.67 -5.60 -15.85
CA CYS A 50 6.17 -6.49 -16.89
C CYS A 50 7.55 -7.07 -16.58
N VAL A 51 7.95 -7.07 -15.31
CA VAL A 51 9.20 -7.74 -14.90
C VAL A 51 9.04 -9.25 -14.97
N GLN A 52 10.17 -9.95 -15.11
CA GLN A 52 10.18 -11.40 -15.02
C GLN A 52 9.69 -11.83 -13.63
N PRO A 53 8.71 -12.77 -13.54
CA PRO A 53 8.20 -13.23 -12.26
C PRO A 53 9.30 -13.90 -11.44
N ILE A 54 9.28 -13.69 -10.13
CA ILE A 54 10.22 -14.35 -9.21
C ILE A 54 9.78 -15.80 -8.95
N ALA A 55 10.64 -16.58 -8.28
CA ALA A 55 10.36 -17.98 -7.97
C ALA A 55 9.04 -18.19 -7.22
N PHE A 56 8.70 -17.27 -6.31
CA PHE A 56 7.44 -17.30 -5.59
C PHE A 56 6.24 -17.15 -6.53
N ASP A 57 6.25 -16.15 -7.41
CA ASP A 57 5.16 -15.91 -8.36
C ASP A 57 5.00 -17.07 -9.34
N MET A 58 6.11 -17.64 -9.83
CA MET A 58 6.07 -18.81 -10.72
C MET A 58 5.40 -20.01 -10.05
N LEU A 59 5.79 -20.31 -8.80
CA LEU A 59 5.20 -21.42 -8.05
C LEU A 59 3.73 -21.15 -7.75
N TYR A 60 3.40 -19.96 -7.24
CA TYR A 60 2.04 -19.60 -6.86
C TYR A 60 1.08 -19.61 -8.06
N CYS A 61 1.48 -19.04 -9.20
CA CYS A 61 0.69 -19.05 -10.42
C CYS A 61 0.52 -20.47 -10.99
N ALA A 62 1.55 -21.32 -10.93
CA ALA A 62 1.45 -22.71 -11.33
C ALA A 62 0.46 -23.48 -10.44
N LEU A 63 0.52 -23.29 -9.12
CA LEU A 63 -0.43 -23.88 -8.17
C LEU A 63 -1.85 -23.43 -8.44
N MET A 64 -2.09 -22.13 -8.68
CA MET A 64 -3.42 -21.65 -9.07
C MET A 64 -3.93 -22.30 -10.37
N GLY A 65 -3.06 -22.44 -11.38
CA GLY A 65 -3.41 -23.11 -12.64
C GLY A 65 -3.80 -24.58 -12.46
N ILE A 66 -3.04 -25.32 -11.65
CA ILE A 66 -3.36 -26.71 -11.25
C ILE A 66 -4.68 -26.74 -10.46
N GLY A 67 -4.86 -25.77 -9.56
CA GLY A 67 -6.05 -25.61 -8.73
C GLY A 67 -7.34 -25.43 -9.53
N VAL A 68 -7.28 -24.74 -10.69
CA VAL A 68 -8.43 -24.63 -11.61
C VAL A 68 -8.91 -26.03 -12.01
N LYS A 69 -8.00 -26.89 -12.47
CA LYS A 69 -8.35 -28.27 -12.88
C LYS A 69 -8.88 -29.07 -11.70
N HIS A 70 -8.23 -28.95 -10.54
CA HIS A 70 -8.64 -29.65 -9.33
C HIS A 70 -10.08 -29.33 -8.89
N LEU A 71 -10.46 -28.04 -8.89
CA LEU A 71 -11.83 -27.62 -8.55
C LEU A 71 -12.83 -27.95 -9.66
N PHE A 72 -12.41 -27.85 -10.91
CA PHE A 72 -13.24 -28.22 -12.06
C PHE A 72 -13.63 -29.71 -12.03
N ASP A 73 -12.70 -30.60 -11.70
CA ASP A 73 -12.95 -32.04 -11.60
C ASP A 73 -13.90 -32.41 -10.46
N GLN A 74 -14.02 -31.54 -9.45
CA GLN A 74 -15.02 -31.66 -8.39
C GLN A 74 -16.40 -31.15 -8.80
N GLY A 75 -16.54 -30.62 -10.02
CA GLY A 75 -17.79 -30.05 -10.55
C GLY A 75 -18.14 -28.67 -9.98
N LEU A 76 -17.17 -27.98 -9.35
CA LEU A 76 -17.40 -26.66 -8.78
C LEU A 76 -17.40 -25.58 -9.87
N THR A 77 -18.36 -24.67 -9.82
CA THR A 77 -18.54 -23.58 -10.78
C THR A 77 -18.67 -22.23 -10.07
N SER A 78 -18.47 -21.13 -10.80
CA SER A 78 -18.64 -19.76 -10.30
C SER A 78 -17.80 -19.43 -9.05
N CYS A 79 -16.59 -19.99 -8.95
CA CYS A 79 -15.64 -19.71 -7.88
C CYS A 79 -14.27 -19.32 -8.44
N MET A 80 -13.50 -18.59 -7.65
CA MET A 80 -12.09 -18.30 -7.87
C MET A 80 -11.24 -19.33 -7.13
N VAL A 81 -10.08 -19.66 -7.70
CA VAL A 81 -9.08 -20.52 -7.06
C VAL A 81 -8.30 -19.69 -6.05
N VAL A 82 -8.22 -20.17 -4.80
CA VAL A 82 -7.33 -19.62 -3.78
C VAL A 82 -6.31 -20.67 -3.39
N SER A 83 -5.03 -20.30 -3.38
CA SER A 83 -3.96 -21.10 -2.78
C SER A 83 -3.62 -20.52 -1.41
N GLY A 84 -3.76 -21.33 -0.36
CA GLY A 84 -3.35 -20.97 0.99
C GLY A 84 -1.83 -20.84 1.12
N HIS A 85 -1.37 -20.37 2.29
CA HIS A 85 0.06 -20.27 2.60
C HIS A 85 0.79 -21.63 2.60
N THR A 86 0.04 -22.71 2.81
CA THR A 86 0.50 -24.11 2.76
C THR A 86 0.48 -24.70 1.34
N GLY A 87 -0.12 -24.00 0.37
CA GLY A 87 -0.34 -24.50 -1.00
C GLY A 87 -1.67 -25.23 -1.20
N ASP A 88 -2.51 -25.34 -0.16
CA ASP A 88 -3.83 -25.96 -0.27
C ASP A 88 -4.76 -25.13 -1.14
N ILE A 89 -5.51 -25.82 -2.01
CA ILE A 89 -6.45 -25.19 -2.93
C ILE A 89 -7.86 -25.17 -2.35
N SER A 90 -8.51 -24.01 -2.36
CA SER A 90 -9.90 -23.85 -1.96
C SER A 90 -10.68 -22.95 -2.93
N PRO A 91 -12.01 -23.18 -3.08
CA PRO A 91 -12.88 -22.29 -3.83
C PRO A 91 -13.23 -21.04 -3.00
N LEU A 92 -13.21 -19.88 -3.65
CA LEU A 92 -13.76 -18.63 -3.11
C LEU A 92 -14.87 -18.11 -4.02
N TYR A 93 -16.08 -17.92 -3.49
CA TYR A 93 -17.21 -17.44 -4.27
C TYR A 93 -17.32 -15.93 -4.18
N LEU A 94 -17.72 -15.28 -5.27
CA LEU A 94 -17.85 -13.81 -5.31
C LEU A 94 -18.82 -13.29 -4.25
N LYS A 95 -19.95 -13.98 -4.04
CA LYS A 95 -20.94 -13.68 -2.99
C LYS A 95 -20.33 -13.57 -1.57
N ASP A 96 -19.20 -14.23 -1.31
CA ASP A 96 -18.55 -14.22 0.00
C ASP A 96 -17.65 -12.98 0.21
N VAL A 97 -17.35 -12.26 -0.87
CA VAL A 97 -16.46 -11.07 -0.88
C VAL A 97 -17.12 -9.81 -1.44
N GLU A 98 -18.36 -9.92 -1.92
CA GLU A 98 -19.15 -8.81 -2.42
C GLU A 98 -19.73 -7.93 -1.29
N ASP A 99 -20.05 -6.68 -1.65
CA ASP A 99 -20.86 -5.75 -0.87
C ASP A 99 -22.35 -5.86 -1.19
N GLU A 100 -23.15 -5.01 -0.54
CA GLU A 100 -24.61 -4.96 -0.72
C GLU A 100 -25.02 -4.60 -2.15
N HIS A 101 -24.09 -4.12 -2.98
CA HIS A 101 -24.29 -3.75 -4.37
C HIS A 101 -23.72 -4.81 -5.35
N GLY A 102 -23.22 -5.94 -4.86
CA GLY A 102 -22.63 -7.00 -5.67
C GLY A 102 -21.24 -6.65 -6.21
N LYS A 103 -20.53 -5.69 -5.61
CA LYS A 103 -19.14 -5.37 -5.97
C LYS A 103 -18.17 -6.00 -4.98
N VAL A 104 -17.06 -6.56 -5.49
CA VAL A 104 -16.00 -7.12 -4.65
C VAL A 104 -15.42 -6.01 -3.77
N LYS A 105 -15.42 -6.23 -2.45
CA LYS A 105 -14.89 -5.27 -1.48
C LYS A 105 -13.37 -5.14 -1.62
N PRO A 106 -12.83 -3.92 -1.81
CA PRO A 106 -11.39 -3.70 -1.75
C PRO A 106 -10.85 -4.07 -0.36
N ARG A 107 -9.84 -4.94 -0.31
CA ARG A 107 -9.16 -5.29 0.95
C ARG A 107 -8.16 -4.21 1.32
N LEU A 108 -8.49 -3.42 2.35
CA LEU A 108 -7.58 -2.41 2.90
C LEU A 108 -6.52 -3.04 3.82
N VAL A 109 -5.48 -2.26 4.10
CA VAL A 109 -4.45 -2.63 5.08
C VAL A 109 -5.09 -2.69 6.47
N ASN A 110 -4.87 -3.79 7.18
CA ASN A 110 -5.31 -3.90 8.57
C ASN A 110 -4.27 -3.23 9.48
N MET A 111 -4.57 -2.01 9.92
CA MET A 111 -3.71 -1.24 10.85
C MET A 111 -3.60 -1.88 12.23
N GLU A 112 -4.58 -2.69 12.62
CA GLU A 112 -4.56 -3.40 13.91
C GLU A 112 -3.73 -4.68 13.88
N SER A 113 -3.28 -5.12 12.70
CA SER A 113 -2.48 -6.33 12.59
C SER A 113 -1.12 -6.17 13.27
N GLN A 114 -0.59 -7.28 13.80
CA GLN A 114 0.74 -7.31 14.43
C GLN A 114 1.81 -6.74 13.50
N LYS A 115 1.80 -7.12 12.21
CA LYS A 115 2.78 -6.64 11.23
C LYS A 115 2.72 -5.12 11.06
N SER A 116 1.53 -4.55 10.93
CA SER A 116 1.38 -3.10 10.85
C SER A 116 1.90 -2.42 12.11
N LYS A 117 1.52 -2.91 13.29
CA LYS A 117 1.98 -2.38 14.58
C LYS A 117 3.50 -2.44 14.72
N MET A 118 4.13 -3.57 14.38
CA MET A 118 5.59 -3.70 14.41
C MET A 118 6.28 -2.68 13.47
N VAL A 119 5.76 -2.48 12.25
CA VAL A 119 6.35 -1.49 11.33
C VAL A 119 6.27 -0.08 11.93
N PHE A 120 5.09 0.35 12.37
CA PHE A 120 4.89 1.73 12.84
C PHE A 120 5.45 2.02 14.24
N ASN A 121 5.49 1.03 15.13
CA ASN A 121 5.94 1.22 16.52
C ASN A 121 7.39 0.80 16.76
N GLU A 122 7.95 -0.12 15.96
CA GLU A 122 9.26 -0.70 16.24
C GLU A 122 10.28 -0.46 15.11
N SER A 123 9.83 -0.31 13.86
CA SER A 123 10.74 -0.21 12.71
C SER A 123 10.97 1.21 12.20
N LEU A 124 9.97 2.09 12.29
CA LEU A 124 10.09 3.47 11.80
C LEU A 124 10.80 4.35 12.82
N GLN A 125 11.56 5.33 12.30
CA GLN A 125 12.22 6.35 13.10
C GLN A 125 11.58 7.70 12.79
N TYR A 126 11.14 8.39 13.83
CA TYR A 126 10.54 9.72 13.75
C TYR A 126 10.85 10.47 15.05
N ILE A 127 10.61 11.79 15.06
CA ILE A 127 10.83 12.61 16.25
C ILE A 127 9.81 12.22 17.32
N GLU A 128 10.30 11.89 18.51
CA GLU A 128 9.48 11.62 19.70
C GLU A 128 9.73 12.67 20.80
N PRO A 129 8.91 12.74 21.86
CA PRO A 129 9.08 13.72 22.94
C PRO A 129 10.48 13.72 23.58
N ALA A 130 11.17 12.57 23.61
CA ALA A 130 12.54 12.45 24.10
C ALA A 130 13.56 13.18 23.21
N ASP A 131 13.28 13.33 21.91
CA ASP A 131 14.17 13.94 20.92
C ASP A 131 14.00 15.46 20.83
N TYR A 132 12.94 16.04 21.40
CA TYR A 132 12.60 17.45 21.19
C TYR A 132 13.74 18.41 21.53
N GLU A 133 14.42 18.21 22.66
CA GLU A 133 15.56 19.06 23.04
C GLU A 133 16.71 18.97 22.03
N ALA A 134 17.01 17.77 21.51
CA ALA A 134 18.04 17.58 20.48
C ALA A 134 17.58 18.15 19.12
N ALA A 135 16.31 18.01 18.78
CA ALA A 135 15.71 18.46 17.53
C ALA A 135 15.62 20.00 17.43
N LYS A 136 15.54 20.72 18.57
CA LYS A 136 15.57 22.20 18.62
C LYS A 136 16.78 22.82 17.94
N LYS A 137 17.87 22.07 17.79
CA LYS A 137 19.05 22.47 17.01
C LYS A 137 18.74 22.67 15.52
N TYR A 138 17.76 21.94 14.99
CA TYR A 138 17.42 21.87 13.57
C TYR A 138 16.11 22.60 13.26
N ILE A 139 15.12 22.55 14.17
CA ILE A 139 13.78 23.10 13.98
C ILE A 139 13.28 23.80 15.25
N PRO A 140 12.63 24.97 15.18
CA PRO A 140 12.21 25.72 16.38
C PRO A 140 11.17 25.00 17.26
N ASP A 141 10.18 24.35 16.63
CA ASP A 141 9.05 23.70 17.31
C ASP A 141 8.97 22.21 16.90
N PRO A 142 9.81 21.33 17.47
CA PRO A 142 9.88 19.91 17.10
C PRO A 142 8.57 19.14 17.27
N GLU A 143 7.72 19.55 18.20
CA GLU A 143 6.42 18.94 18.46
C GLU A 143 5.47 18.97 17.26
N ASN A 144 5.63 19.91 16.34
CA ASN A 144 4.83 20.00 15.11
C ASN A 144 5.22 18.94 14.07
N TYR A 145 6.35 18.24 14.29
CA TYR A 145 6.91 17.21 13.41
C TYR A 145 6.85 15.82 14.05
N ASP A 146 6.23 15.70 15.21
CA ASP A 146 6.00 14.43 15.88
C ASP A 146 4.95 13.62 15.10
N PHE A 147 5.36 12.44 14.65
CA PHE A 147 4.56 11.57 13.81
C PHE A 147 3.23 11.15 14.48
N ARG A 148 3.28 10.83 15.78
CA ARG A 148 2.08 10.39 16.52
C ARG A 148 1.12 11.55 16.72
N LYS A 149 1.63 12.75 17.05
CA LYS A 149 0.79 13.95 17.17
C LYS A 149 0.11 14.33 15.87
N ILE A 150 0.83 14.30 14.75
CA ILE A 150 0.27 14.60 13.41
C ILE A 150 -0.90 13.67 13.08
N LEU A 151 -0.76 12.38 13.41
CA LEU A 151 -1.78 11.37 13.12
C LEU A 151 -2.87 11.26 14.19
N ASN A 152 -2.76 12.01 15.28
CA ASN A 152 -3.60 11.87 16.48
C ASN A 152 -3.60 10.43 17.03
N TRP A 153 -2.41 9.82 17.06
CA TRP A 153 -2.19 8.49 17.65
C TRP A 153 -1.66 8.63 19.07
N GLU A 154 -2.07 7.71 19.95
CA GLU A 154 -1.56 7.57 21.31
C GLU A 154 -0.14 7.00 21.34
#